data_AF-A0A923Y8H2-F1
#
_entry.id   AF-A0A923Y8H2-F1
#
_cell.length_a   1.000
_cell.length_b   1.000
_cell.length_c   1.000
_cell.angle_alpha   90.00
_cell.angle_beta   90.00
_cell.angle_gamma   90.00
#
_symmetry.space_group_name_H-M   'P 1'
#
loop_
_entity.id
_entity.type
_entity.pdbx_description
1 polymer ?
#
loop_
_entity_poly.entity_id
_entity_poly.type
_entity_poly.pdbx_seq_one_letter_code
_entity_poly.pdbx_strand_id
1 'polypeptide(L)'
;MTPQEIIVKMALQSWDTQVSRATKVFESFTDEQLWQEIAPGRNRGVYLLGHLIAVNDSLFKIFDLSERLHADWDNAFLRNPDKAGLDFPSTTVLRKAWIDVHSKLSDHFKNLSADSWFQRHQSMTDEDFAKDPARNKISVLLNRTAHTAYHLGQVALIKK
;
A
#
# COMPACT_ATOMS: atom_id res chain seq x y z
N MET A 1 -5.26 -25.52 -12.37
CA MET A 1 -4.50 -24.63 -11.47
C MET A 1 -3.80 -25.47 -10.41
N THR A 2 -2.52 -25.25 -10.17
CA THR A 2 -1.75 -25.87 -9.10
C THR A 2 -2.12 -25.26 -7.73
N PRO A 3 -1.81 -25.91 -6.60
CA PRO A 3 -1.99 -25.30 -5.27
C PRO A 3 -1.29 -23.94 -5.13
N GLN A 4 -0.12 -23.81 -5.74
CA GLN A 4 0.65 -22.58 -5.75
C GLN A 4 -0.07 -21.43 -6.49
N GLU A 5 -0.62 -21.71 -7.68
CA GLU A 5 -1.44 -20.76 -8.44
C GLU A 5 -2.72 -20.37 -7.67
N ILE A 6 -3.33 -21.32 -6.93
CA ILE A 6 -4.49 -21.03 -6.08
C ILE A 6 -4.12 -20.04 -4.97
N ILE A 7 -3.00 -20.26 -4.26
CA ILE A 7 -2.54 -19.38 -3.18
C ILE A 7 -2.27 -17.96 -3.71
N VAL A 8 -1.57 -17.84 -4.85
CA VAL A 8 -1.32 -16.54 -5.50
C VAL A 8 -2.62 -15.84 -5.84
N LYS A 9 -3.56 -16.56 -6.46
CA LYS A 9 -4.87 -16.01 -6.81
C LYS A 9 -5.62 -15.50 -5.56
N MET A 10 -5.61 -16.26 -4.47
CA MET A 10 -6.27 -15.85 -3.22
C MET A 10 -5.63 -14.60 -2.62
N ALA A 11 -4.30 -14.51 -2.62
CA ALA A 11 -3.59 -13.35 -2.10
C ALA A 11 -3.87 -12.09 -2.94
N LEU A 12 -3.84 -12.20 -4.27
CA LEU A 12 -4.17 -11.10 -5.18
C LEU A 12 -5.63 -10.65 -5.04
N GLN A 13 -6.59 -11.59 -4.96
CA GLN A 13 -7.99 -11.26 -4.73
C GLN A 13 -8.21 -10.53 -3.40
N SER A 14 -7.49 -10.91 -2.35
CA SER A 14 -7.55 -10.23 -1.05
C SER A 14 -6.98 -8.82 -1.13
N TRP A 15 -5.82 -8.66 -1.79
CA TRP A 15 -5.22 -7.36 -2.08
C TRP A 15 -6.18 -6.44 -2.85
N ASP A 16 -6.69 -6.90 -3.98
CA ASP A 16 -7.60 -6.13 -4.84
C ASP A 16 -8.87 -5.71 -4.08
N THR A 17 -9.39 -6.60 -3.23
CA THR A 17 -10.54 -6.29 -2.37
C THR A 17 -10.25 -5.13 -1.43
N GLN A 18 -9.09 -5.12 -0.76
CA GLN A 18 -8.74 -4.04 0.17
C GLN A 18 -8.43 -2.74 -0.57
N VAL A 19 -7.73 -2.80 -1.71
CA VAL A 19 -7.47 -1.63 -2.55
C VAL A 19 -8.79 -1.02 -3.02
N SER A 20 -9.72 -1.83 -3.54
CA SER A 20 -11.04 -1.35 -4.00
C SER A 20 -11.84 -0.71 -2.87
N ARG A 21 -11.83 -1.31 -1.67
CA ARG A 21 -12.50 -0.73 -0.48
C ARG A 21 -11.86 0.58 -0.08
N ALA A 22 -10.53 0.65 -0.02
CA ALA A 22 -9.79 1.87 0.29
C ALA A 22 -10.10 2.98 -0.72
N THR A 23 -10.07 2.69 -2.02
CA THR A 23 -10.48 3.64 -3.08
C THR A 23 -11.85 4.23 -2.78
N LYS A 24 -12.87 3.38 -2.60
CA LYS A 24 -14.25 3.82 -2.33
C LYS A 24 -14.37 4.65 -1.06
N VAL A 25 -13.67 4.26 0.01
CA VAL A 25 -13.70 5.00 1.27
C VAL A 25 -13.09 6.38 1.09
N PHE A 26 -11.89 6.48 0.50
CA PHE A 26 -11.29 7.78 0.27
C PHE A 26 -12.17 8.64 -0.63
N GLU A 27 -12.72 8.10 -1.73
CA GLU A 27 -13.64 8.81 -2.64
C GLU A 27 -14.93 9.29 -1.97
N SER A 28 -15.38 8.63 -0.90
CA SER A 28 -16.61 9.00 -0.19
C SER A 28 -16.48 10.25 0.69
N PHE A 29 -15.26 10.70 0.99
CA PHE A 29 -15.00 11.89 1.82
C PHE A 29 -14.68 13.11 0.95
N THR A 30 -15.13 14.30 1.37
CA THR A 30 -14.66 15.57 0.79
C THR A 30 -13.20 15.83 1.16
N ASP A 31 -12.58 16.80 0.49
CA ASP A 31 -11.21 17.20 0.81
C ASP A 31 -11.14 17.71 2.26
N GLU A 32 -12.09 18.55 2.69
CA GLU A 32 -12.15 19.10 4.05
C GLU A 32 -12.27 18.00 5.12
N GLN A 33 -13.05 16.95 4.85
CA GLN A 33 -13.21 15.80 5.73
C GLN A 33 -11.90 15.01 5.85
N LEU A 34 -11.17 14.81 4.75
CA LEU A 34 -9.86 14.14 4.79
C LEU A 34 -8.81 14.96 5.55
N TRP A 35 -8.91 16.29 5.55
CA TRP A 35 -8.03 17.14 6.35
C TRP A 35 -8.32 17.13 7.86
N GLN A 36 -9.42 16.49 8.31
CA GLN A 36 -9.70 16.30 9.73
C GLN A 36 -8.92 15.13 10.33
N GLU A 37 -8.64 15.22 11.63
CA GLU A 37 -8.18 14.07 12.42
C GLU A 37 -9.25 12.97 12.41
N ILE A 38 -8.82 11.71 12.27
CA ILE A 38 -9.74 10.56 12.35
C ILE A 38 -10.38 10.43 13.76
N ALA A 39 -9.69 10.96 14.78
CA ALA A 39 -10.08 11.00 16.17
C ALA A 39 -9.16 11.98 16.92
N PRO A 40 -9.55 12.51 18.10
CA PRO A 40 -8.76 13.51 18.81
C PRO A 40 -7.30 13.08 19.03
N GLY A 41 -6.37 13.88 18.51
CA GLY A 41 -4.92 13.65 18.63
C GLY A 41 -4.36 12.54 17.73
N ARG A 42 -5.17 11.99 16.82
CA ARG A 42 -4.73 10.97 15.84
C ARG A 42 -4.41 11.60 14.49
N ASN A 43 -3.91 10.78 13.56
CA ASN A 43 -3.56 11.20 12.22
C ASN A 43 -4.79 11.77 11.49
N ARG A 44 -4.55 12.71 10.59
CA ARG A 44 -5.53 13.19 9.61
C ARG A 44 -5.79 12.13 8.54
N GLY A 45 -6.99 12.13 7.97
CA GLY A 45 -7.34 11.24 6.85
C GLY A 45 -6.41 11.38 5.64
N VAL A 46 -6.01 12.61 5.33
CA VAL A 46 -5.09 12.95 4.24
C VAL A 46 -3.70 12.35 4.45
N TYR A 47 -3.23 12.29 5.70
CA TYR A 47 -1.97 11.64 6.03
C TYR A 47 -2.05 10.13 5.83
N LEU A 48 -3.15 9.51 6.24
CA LEU A 48 -3.34 8.07 6.03
C LEU A 48 -3.41 7.70 4.54
N LEU A 49 -4.02 8.56 3.71
CA LEU A 49 -4.00 8.41 2.25
C LEU A 49 -2.56 8.46 1.73
N GLY A 50 -1.81 9.52 2.03
CA GLY A 50 -0.41 9.65 1.60
C GLY A 50 0.49 8.54 2.13
N HIS A 51 0.28 8.11 3.38
CA HIS A 51 0.99 7.00 4.01
C HIS A 51 0.78 5.69 3.25
N LEU A 52 -0.47 5.32 2.97
CA LEU A 52 -0.75 4.09 2.23
C LEU A 52 -0.22 4.17 0.79
N ILE A 53 -0.26 5.35 0.15
CA ILE A 53 0.37 5.55 -1.17
C ILE A 53 1.88 5.25 -1.07
N ALA A 54 2.60 5.89 -0.15
CA ALA A 54 4.05 5.72 -0.03
C ALA A 54 4.43 4.27 0.34
N VAL A 55 3.68 3.63 1.25
CA VAL A 55 3.89 2.23 1.63
C VAL A 55 3.67 1.30 0.43
N ASN A 56 2.59 1.49 -0.33
CA ASN A 56 2.28 0.60 -1.46
C ASN A 56 3.19 0.87 -2.67
N ASP A 57 3.55 2.12 -2.92
CA ASP A 57 4.55 2.52 -3.92
C ASP A 57 5.92 1.87 -3.64
N SER A 58 6.28 1.65 -2.37
CA SER A 58 7.51 0.91 -2.04
C SER A 58 7.55 -0.52 -2.60
N LEU A 59 6.40 -1.12 -2.93
CA LEU A 59 6.33 -2.46 -3.52
C LEU A 59 7.02 -2.54 -4.89
N PHE A 60 7.09 -1.44 -5.66
CA PHE A 60 7.84 -1.44 -6.93
C PHE A 60 9.30 -1.83 -6.71
N LYS A 61 9.94 -1.25 -5.69
CA LYS A 61 11.32 -1.58 -5.32
C LYS A 61 11.43 -2.91 -4.58
N ILE A 62 10.53 -3.19 -3.63
CA ILE A 62 10.60 -4.42 -2.82
C ILE A 62 10.44 -5.67 -3.69
N PHE A 63 9.62 -5.61 -4.75
CA PHE A 63 9.39 -6.74 -5.65
C PHE A 63 10.25 -6.70 -6.93
N ASP A 64 11.12 -5.71 -7.06
CA ASP A 64 11.99 -5.52 -8.23
C ASP A 64 11.18 -5.41 -9.53
N LEU A 65 10.19 -4.52 -9.53
CA LEU A 65 9.23 -4.35 -10.64
C LEU A 65 9.57 -3.14 -11.49
N SER A 66 9.89 -2.01 -10.85
CA SER A 66 10.32 -0.77 -11.49
C SER A 66 10.75 0.27 -10.44
N GLU A 67 11.14 1.46 -10.90
CA GLU A 67 11.26 2.62 -10.03
C GLU A 67 9.92 3.06 -9.44
N ARG A 68 10.01 3.59 -8.23
CA ARG A 68 8.91 4.16 -7.47
C ARG A 68 8.36 5.42 -8.15
N LEU A 69 7.05 5.63 -8.06
CA LEU A 69 6.39 6.81 -8.64
C LEU A 69 6.54 8.05 -7.75
N HIS A 70 6.58 7.86 -6.43
CA HIS A 70 6.53 8.95 -5.45
C HIS A 70 7.53 8.72 -4.30
N ALA A 71 8.79 8.43 -4.63
CA ALA A 71 9.84 8.17 -3.62
C ALA A 71 10.16 9.40 -2.74
N ASP A 72 9.96 10.61 -3.28
CA ASP A 72 10.11 11.89 -2.61
C ASP A 72 9.10 12.09 -1.47
N TRP A 73 7.97 11.37 -1.50
CA TRP A 73 6.92 11.48 -0.49
C TRP A 73 7.22 10.74 0.81
N ASP A 74 8.28 9.91 0.84
CA ASP A 74 8.73 9.19 2.03
C ASP A 74 8.98 10.13 3.21
N ASN A 75 9.52 11.31 2.95
CA ASN A 75 9.81 12.26 4.02
C ASN A 75 8.53 12.70 4.74
N ALA A 76 7.47 13.00 4.00
CA ALA A 76 6.19 13.46 4.56
C ALA A 76 5.36 12.33 5.16
N PHE A 77 5.35 11.14 4.54
CA PHE A 77 4.34 10.11 4.86
C PHE A 77 4.89 8.80 5.44
N LEU A 78 6.22 8.59 5.48
CA LEU A 78 6.83 7.39 6.08
C LEU A 78 7.80 7.73 7.22
N ARG A 79 8.66 8.73 7.02
CA ARG A 79 9.75 9.06 7.94
C ARG A 79 9.32 9.99 9.07
N ASN A 80 8.28 10.78 8.84
CA ASN A 80 7.80 11.76 9.80
C ASN A 80 6.31 11.54 10.10
N PRO A 81 5.87 11.85 11.33
CA PRO A 81 4.46 11.80 11.70
C PRO A 81 3.68 12.95 11.03
N ASP A 82 2.36 12.80 10.97
CA ASP A 82 1.43 13.73 10.35
C ASP A 82 1.63 15.21 10.73
N LYS A 83 1.90 15.46 12.01
CA LYS A 83 2.00 16.82 12.58
C LYS A 83 3.45 17.34 12.62
N ALA A 84 4.34 16.82 11.78
CA ALA A 84 5.73 17.27 11.70
C ALA A 84 5.92 18.64 10.99
N GLY A 85 4.84 19.25 10.49
CA GLY A 85 4.89 20.54 9.79
C GLY A 85 5.45 20.45 8.37
N LEU A 86 5.35 19.28 7.73
CA LEU A 86 5.78 19.06 6.35
C LEU A 86 4.63 19.33 5.37
N ASP A 87 4.98 19.83 4.19
CA ASP A 87 4.02 20.08 3.12
C ASP A 87 3.53 18.77 2.50
N PHE A 88 2.22 18.71 2.23
CA PHE A 88 1.59 17.60 1.54
C PHE A 88 1.16 18.03 0.13
N PRO A 89 1.18 17.12 -0.86
CA PRO A 89 0.45 17.32 -2.10
C PRO A 89 -1.04 17.58 -1.83
N SER A 90 -1.72 18.25 -2.76
CA SER A 90 -3.17 18.47 -2.64
C SER A 90 -3.93 17.14 -2.61
N THR A 91 -5.11 17.12 -2.00
CA THR A 91 -5.95 15.91 -1.93
C THR A 91 -6.25 15.36 -3.32
N THR A 92 -6.48 16.22 -4.31
CA THR A 92 -6.64 15.81 -5.72
C THR A 92 -5.42 15.07 -6.26
N VAL A 93 -4.21 15.57 -5.99
CA VAL A 93 -2.96 14.92 -6.41
C VAL A 93 -2.78 13.57 -5.71
N LEU A 94 -3.07 13.50 -4.40
CA LEU A 94 -2.99 12.25 -3.64
C LEU A 94 -3.98 11.19 -4.16
N ARG A 95 -5.22 11.57 -4.46
CA ARG A 95 -6.21 10.65 -5.05
C ARG A 95 -5.77 10.12 -6.40
N LYS A 96 -5.22 10.99 -7.25
CA LYS A 96 -4.67 10.57 -8.54
C LYS A 96 -3.51 9.59 -8.34
N ALA A 97 -2.57 9.91 -7.45
CA ALA A 97 -1.43 9.05 -7.14
C ALA A 97 -1.84 7.69 -6.59
N TRP A 98 -2.88 7.64 -5.75
CA TRP A 98 -3.47 6.39 -5.29
C TRP A 98 -3.90 5.50 -6.47
N ILE A 99 -4.64 6.05 -7.43
CA ILE A 99 -5.07 5.30 -8.62
C ILE A 99 -3.88 4.89 -9.48
N ASP A 100 -2.95 5.80 -9.75
CA ASP A 100 -1.78 5.56 -10.61
C ASP A 100 -0.88 4.44 -10.04
N VAL A 101 -0.56 4.48 -8.74
CA VAL A 101 0.25 3.46 -8.07
C VAL A 101 -0.41 2.09 -8.16
N HIS A 102 -1.70 1.98 -7.81
CA HIS A 102 -2.37 0.67 -7.79
C HIS A 102 -2.64 0.13 -9.20
N SER A 103 -2.88 0.99 -10.18
CA SER A 103 -3.00 0.61 -11.58
C SER A 103 -1.69 0.00 -12.10
N LYS A 104 -0.56 0.69 -11.88
CA LYS A 104 0.76 0.21 -12.30
C LYS A 104 1.18 -1.06 -11.55
N LEU A 105 0.89 -1.17 -10.25
CA LEU A 105 1.11 -2.41 -9.49
C LEU A 105 0.29 -3.57 -10.06
N SER A 106 -1.00 -3.34 -10.36
CA SER A 106 -1.87 -4.36 -10.95
C SER A 106 -1.31 -4.89 -12.28
N ASP A 107 -0.79 -3.99 -13.13
CA ASP A 107 -0.19 -4.38 -14.40
C ASP A 107 1.08 -5.20 -14.24
N HIS A 108 1.94 -4.87 -13.27
CA HIS A 108 3.07 -5.72 -12.93
C HIS A 108 2.63 -7.08 -12.36
N PHE A 109 1.65 -7.10 -11.45
CA PHE A 109 1.21 -8.33 -10.78
C PHE A 109 0.61 -9.35 -11.74
N LYS A 110 -0.12 -8.89 -12.78
CA LYS A 110 -0.67 -9.76 -13.85
C LYS A 110 0.41 -10.47 -14.66
N ASN A 111 1.61 -9.90 -14.74
CA ASN A 111 2.72 -10.42 -15.53
C ASN A 111 3.68 -11.31 -14.71
N LEU A 112 3.50 -11.40 -13.39
CA LEU A 112 4.30 -12.29 -12.55
C LEU A 112 3.81 -13.72 -12.64
N SER A 113 4.74 -14.65 -12.88
CA SER A 113 4.45 -16.08 -12.78
C SER A 113 4.13 -16.49 -11.33
N ALA A 114 3.44 -17.62 -11.15
CA ALA A 114 3.20 -18.16 -9.82
C ALA A 114 4.51 -18.41 -9.05
N ASP A 115 5.57 -18.88 -9.71
CA ASP A 115 6.88 -19.11 -9.08
C ASP A 115 7.54 -17.82 -8.60
N SER A 116 7.38 -16.74 -9.37
CA SER A 116 7.94 -15.42 -9.03
C SER A 116 7.42 -14.88 -7.69
N TRP A 117 6.19 -15.22 -7.30
CA TRP A 117 5.59 -14.80 -6.03
C TRP A 117 6.21 -15.49 -4.80
N PHE A 118 6.78 -16.68 -4.99
CA PHE A 118 7.45 -17.44 -3.92
C PHE A 118 8.95 -17.20 -3.88
N GLN A 119 9.49 -16.35 -4.75
CA GLN A 119 10.88 -15.89 -4.66
C GLN A 119 11.06 -14.84 -3.57
N ARG A 120 12.33 -14.62 -3.18
CA ARG A 120 12.74 -13.57 -2.26
C ARG A 120 12.30 -12.17 -2.72
N HIS A 121 12.05 -11.28 -1.76
CA HIS A 121 11.88 -9.84 -2.00
C HIS A 121 13.17 -9.06 -1.71
N GLN A 122 13.32 -7.86 -2.28
CA GLN A 122 14.59 -7.09 -2.24
C GLN A 122 14.99 -6.54 -0.87
N SER A 123 14.13 -6.68 0.15
CA SER A 123 14.46 -6.34 1.55
C SER A 123 15.05 -7.51 2.35
N MET A 124 15.36 -8.63 1.69
CA MET A 124 16.00 -9.79 2.30
C MET A 124 17.31 -10.13 1.61
N THR A 125 18.21 -10.82 2.29
CA THR A 125 19.40 -11.41 1.68
C THR A 125 19.10 -12.83 1.20
N ASP A 126 19.91 -13.35 0.27
CA ASP A 126 19.77 -14.75 -0.18
C ASP A 126 20.03 -15.73 0.97
N GLU A 127 20.96 -15.39 1.88
CA GLU A 127 21.26 -16.19 3.07
C GLU A 127 20.06 -16.28 4.03
N ASP A 128 19.41 -15.16 4.33
CA ASP A 128 18.25 -15.15 5.21
C ASP A 128 17.04 -15.85 4.59
N PHE A 129 16.89 -15.75 3.26
CA PHE A 129 15.80 -16.41 2.56
C PHE A 129 15.98 -17.92 2.49
N ALA A 130 17.20 -18.41 2.36
CA ALA A 130 17.49 -19.84 2.46
C ALA A 130 17.13 -20.42 3.84
N LYS A 131 17.24 -19.61 4.91
CA LYS A 131 16.85 -19.99 6.28
C LYS A 131 15.34 -19.91 6.51
N ASP A 132 14.66 -18.96 5.89
CA ASP A 132 13.22 -18.75 6.03
C ASP A 132 12.55 -18.40 4.67
N PRO A 133 12.25 -19.42 3.84
CA PRO A 133 11.67 -19.22 2.51
C PRO A 133 10.21 -18.75 2.55
N ALA A 134 9.57 -18.73 3.73
CA ALA A 134 8.23 -18.16 3.88
C ALA A 134 8.23 -16.64 3.75
N ARG A 135 9.38 -15.97 3.94
CA ARG A 135 9.55 -14.52 3.76
C ARG A 135 9.79 -14.15 2.29
N ASN A 136 8.82 -14.48 1.45
CA ASN A 136 8.82 -14.27 -0.01
C ASN A 136 7.91 -13.08 -0.41
N LYS A 137 7.81 -12.77 -1.71
CA LYS A 137 6.98 -11.66 -2.22
C LYS A 137 5.50 -11.79 -1.80
N ILE A 138 4.92 -12.99 -1.81
CA ILE A 138 3.53 -13.18 -1.40
C ILE A 138 3.29 -12.88 0.08
N SER A 139 4.25 -13.19 0.96
CA SER A 139 4.17 -12.83 2.38
C SER A 139 4.12 -11.31 2.60
N VAL A 140 4.90 -10.56 1.83
CA VAL A 140 4.88 -9.09 1.84
C VAL A 140 3.56 -8.56 1.32
N LEU A 141 3.01 -9.13 0.24
CA LEU A 141 1.70 -8.73 -0.29
C LEU A 141 0.61 -8.90 0.77
N LEU A 142 0.55 -10.07 1.42
CA LEU A 142 -0.40 -10.33 2.50
C LEU A 142 -0.24 -9.36 3.67
N ASN A 143 1.01 -9.04 4.04
CA ASN A 143 1.29 -8.02 5.06
C ASN A 143 0.76 -6.63 4.64
N ARG A 144 0.99 -6.19 3.40
CA ARG A 144 0.49 -4.91 2.89
C ARG A 144 -1.03 -4.87 2.76
N THR A 145 -1.66 -6.00 2.42
CA THR A 145 -3.12 -6.15 2.43
C THR A 145 -3.68 -5.91 3.82
N ALA A 146 -3.10 -6.55 4.84
CA ALA A 146 -3.52 -6.38 6.23
C ALA A 146 -3.27 -4.96 6.75
N HIS A 147 -2.13 -4.37 6.40
CA HIS A 147 -1.80 -2.98 6.72
C HIS A 147 -2.79 -1.98 6.12
N THR A 148 -3.16 -2.17 4.85
CA THR A 148 -4.20 -1.36 4.18
C THR A 148 -5.54 -1.49 4.90
N ALA A 149 -5.95 -2.71 5.26
CA ALA A 149 -7.19 -2.94 6.01
C ALA A 149 -7.17 -2.29 7.41
N TYR A 150 -6.02 -2.33 8.10
CA TYR A 150 -5.84 -1.69 9.40
C TYR A 150 -6.08 -0.17 9.33
N HIS A 151 -5.46 0.52 8.38
CA HIS A 151 -5.67 1.96 8.20
C HIS A 151 -7.03 2.30 7.62
N LEU A 152 -7.65 1.41 6.86
CA LEU A 152 -9.04 1.59 6.43
C LEU A 152 -10.00 1.65 7.64
N GLY A 153 -9.78 0.81 8.64
CA GLY A 153 -10.54 0.86 9.90
C GLY A 153 -10.35 2.18 10.66
N GLN A 154 -9.18 2.81 10.54
CA GLN A 154 -8.93 4.14 11.09
C GLN A 154 -9.67 5.25 10.31
N VAL A 155 -9.58 5.23 8.98
CA VAL A 155 -10.24 6.21 8.11
C VAL A 155 -11.77 6.16 8.26
N ALA A 156 -12.34 4.99 8.59
CA ALA A 156 -13.78 4.85 8.87
C ALA A 156 -14.28 5.67 10.08
N LEU A 157 -13.38 6.19 10.93
CA LEU A 157 -13.72 7.03 12.07
C LEU A 157 -13.90 8.52 11.71
N ILE A 158 -13.50 8.94 10.51
CA ILE A 158 -13.71 10.31 10.05
C ILE A 158 -15.21 10.61 10.09
N LYS A 159 -15.56 11.70 10.79
CA LYS A 159 -16.94 12.16 10.86
C LYS A 159 -17.39 12.62 9.47
N LYS A 160 -18.52 12.09 9.02
CA LYS A 160 -19.23 12.56 7.84
C LYS A 160 -19.94 13.86 8.15
#